data_AF-A0AAV3SAJ1-F1
#
_entry.id   AF-A0AAV3SAJ1-F1
#
_cell.length_a   1.000
_cell.length_b   1.000
_cell.length_c   1.000
_cell.angle_alpha   90.00
_cell.angle_beta   90.00
_cell.angle_gamma   90.00
#
_symmetry.space_group_name_H-M   'P 1'
#
loop_
_entity.id
_entity.type
_entity.pdbx_description
1 polymer ?
#
loop_
_entity_poly.entity_id
_entity_poly.type
_entity_poly.pdbx_seq_one_letter_code
_entity_poly.pdbx_strand_id
1 'polypeptide(L)'
;MADADESTGATGRRSKVARLIDEYDLDGIGAEMERRWTAPDDERTSLRDLATVFNQRLLAAAMAAAGLQPLAGEVENTYQLLTDEETSSADRTQTRRQLERDGVPVEELQSDFVTYQAIRSYLTEHRGAEYTADDRDRTVVEAENVQRLRGRVETVTEEKLDRLRRNTEFDLGEFMLFVDVSVLCEDCGQRYGIDELLERGGCDCATSTS
;
A
#
# COMPACT_ATOMS: atom_id res chain seq x y z
N MET A 1 32.90 -46.90 19.88
CA MET A 1 31.99 -45.78 20.16
C MET A 1 32.23 -44.78 19.04
N ALA A 2 31.18 -44.47 18.29
CA ALA A 2 31.26 -43.84 16.99
C ALA A 2 31.30 -42.33 17.12
N ASP A 3 32.36 -41.73 16.57
CA ASP A 3 32.40 -40.36 16.10
C ASP A 3 31.90 -40.34 14.66
N ALA A 4 30.71 -39.79 14.46
CA ALA A 4 30.21 -39.20 13.21
C ALA A 4 28.76 -38.77 13.45
N ASP A 5 28.48 -37.47 13.47
CA ASP A 5 27.39 -36.94 12.65
C ASP A 5 27.63 -35.48 12.32
N GLU A 6 28.20 -35.30 11.14
CA GLU A 6 28.31 -34.04 10.42
C GLU A 6 26.94 -33.74 9.82
N SER A 7 26.07 -33.08 10.60
CA SER A 7 24.78 -32.60 10.08
C SER A 7 25.00 -31.27 9.37
N THR A 8 25.20 -31.42 8.06
CA THR A 8 25.41 -30.41 7.03
C THR A 8 24.25 -29.40 6.99
N GLY A 9 24.59 -28.13 6.83
CA GLY A 9 23.68 -26.98 6.86
C GLY A 9 22.44 -27.12 5.96
N ALA A 10 21.33 -26.61 6.49
CA ALA A 10 20.01 -26.62 5.87
C ALA A 10 20.03 -26.10 4.42
N THR A 11 19.80 -27.00 3.48
CA THR A 11 19.42 -26.66 2.09
C THR A 11 18.14 -25.82 2.16
N GLY A 12 18.29 -24.51 1.92
CA GLY A 12 17.24 -23.50 2.16
C GLY A 12 15.94 -23.83 1.42
N ARG A 13 14.84 -23.94 2.17
CA ARG A 13 13.50 -24.00 1.58
C ARG A 13 13.28 -22.72 0.78
N ARG A 14 13.09 -22.84 -0.54
CA ARG A 14 12.67 -21.71 -1.38
C ARG A 14 11.40 -21.10 -0.78
N SER A 15 11.37 -19.78 -0.64
CA SER A 15 10.19 -19.08 -0.11
C SER A 15 8.98 -19.35 -1.00
N LYS A 16 7.76 -19.37 -0.43
CA LYS A 16 6.51 -19.55 -1.18
C LYS A 16 6.43 -18.54 -2.34
N VAL A 17 6.80 -17.28 -2.09
CA VAL A 17 6.80 -16.21 -3.09
C VAL A 17 7.77 -16.49 -4.23
N ALA A 18 9.01 -16.94 -3.93
CA ALA A 18 9.97 -17.29 -4.97
C ALA A 18 9.46 -18.43 -5.86
N ARG A 19 8.89 -19.49 -5.24
CA ARG A 19 8.25 -20.58 -5.99
C ARG A 19 7.15 -20.08 -6.92
N LEU A 20 6.27 -19.21 -6.42
CA LEU A 20 5.13 -18.70 -7.18
C LEU A 20 5.53 -17.77 -8.33
N ILE A 21 6.63 -17.02 -8.17
CA ILE A 21 7.17 -16.22 -9.26
C ILE A 21 7.59 -17.11 -10.43
N ASP A 22 8.30 -18.21 -10.14
CA ASP A 22 8.73 -19.18 -11.15
C ASP A 22 7.51 -19.91 -11.78
N GLU A 23 6.51 -20.27 -10.98
CA GLU A 23 5.36 -21.09 -11.40
C GLU A 23 4.34 -20.33 -12.26
N TYR A 24 4.18 -19.03 -12.01
CA TYR A 24 3.25 -18.16 -12.75
C TYR A 24 3.95 -17.25 -13.76
N ASP A 25 5.24 -17.50 -14.05
CA ASP A 25 6.08 -16.70 -14.96
C ASP A 25 6.03 -15.19 -14.66
N LEU A 26 6.05 -14.81 -13.37
CA LEU A 26 5.93 -13.42 -12.90
C LEU A 26 7.29 -12.71 -12.80
N ASP A 27 8.13 -12.88 -13.81
CA ASP A 27 9.48 -12.31 -13.83
C ASP A 27 9.48 -10.80 -13.55
N GLY A 28 10.47 -10.37 -12.76
CA GLY A 28 10.65 -8.95 -12.41
C GLY A 28 9.76 -8.43 -11.28
N ILE A 29 8.65 -9.10 -10.93
CA ILE A 29 7.74 -8.62 -9.86
C ILE A 29 8.46 -8.53 -8.51
N GLY A 30 9.39 -9.44 -8.22
CA GLY A 30 10.11 -9.38 -6.95
C GLY A 30 11.00 -8.13 -6.84
N ALA A 31 11.58 -7.68 -7.95
CA ALA A 31 12.42 -6.48 -7.96
C ALA A 31 11.55 -5.22 -7.89
N GLU A 32 10.35 -5.27 -8.46
CA GLU A 32 9.35 -4.21 -8.34
C GLU A 32 8.84 -4.07 -6.90
N MET A 33 8.50 -5.19 -6.24
CA MET A 33 8.07 -5.18 -4.83
C MET A 33 9.16 -4.65 -3.91
N GLU A 34 10.41 -5.07 -4.13
CA GLU A 34 11.57 -4.56 -3.41
C GLU A 34 11.70 -3.04 -3.56
N ARG A 35 11.76 -2.53 -4.80
CA ARG A 35 11.84 -1.09 -5.07
C ARG A 35 10.71 -0.30 -4.41
N ARG A 36 9.48 -0.81 -4.47
CA ARG A 36 8.30 -0.15 -3.87
C ARG A 36 8.29 -0.20 -2.35
N TRP A 37 8.85 -1.25 -1.75
CA TRP A 37 8.92 -1.39 -0.30
C TRP A 37 10.03 -0.54 0.31
N THR A 38 11.15 -0.37 -0.41
CA THR A 38 12.30 0.44 0.01
C THR A 38 12.27 1.87 -0.51
N ALA A 39 11.17 2.29 -1.14
CA ALA A 39 10.99 3.68 -1.57
C ALA A 39 10.85 4.62 -0.35
N PRO A 40 11.07 5.94 -0.55
CA PRO A 40 10.78 6.94 0.47
C PRO A 40 9.35 6.82 1.00
N ASP A 41 9.11 7.22 2.24
CA ASP A 41 7.86 6.92 2.96
C ASP A 41 6.57 7.37 2.23
N ASP A 42 6.62 8.42 1.42
CA ASP A 42 5.48 8.89 0.62
C ASP A 42 5.23 8.13 -0.69
N GLU A 43 6.24 7.43 -1.20
CA GLU A 43 6.13 6.58 -2.40
C GLU A 43 6.07 5.09 -2.03
N ARG A 44 6.32 4.77 -0.76
CA ARG A 44 6.41 3.42 -0.25
C ARG A 44 5.06 2.70 -0.30
N THR A 45 5.11 1.50 -0.85
CA THR A 45 3.98 0.57 -0.77
C THR A 45 4.11 -0.32 0.47
N SER A 46 3.03 -0.45 1.24
CA SER A 46 3.03 -1.28 2.44
C SER A 46 3.15 -2.78 2.08
N LEU A 47 3.68 -3.60 3.00
CA LEU A 47 3.76 -5.06 2.79
C LEU A 47 2.39 -5.71 2.54
N ARG A 48 1.32 -5.12 3.08
CA ARG A 48 -0.06 -5.58 2.84
C ARG A 48 -0.48 -5.28 1.41
N ASP A 49 -0.23 -4.06 0.94
CA ASP A 49 -0.57 -3.67 -0.43
C ASP A 49 0.28 -4.46 -1.45
N LEU A 50 1.54 -4.74 -1.13
CA LEU A 50 2.38 -5.63 -1.95
C LEU A 50 1.83 -7.05 -2.01
N ALA A 51 1.31 -7.60 -0.91
CA ALA A 51 0.64 -8.90 -0.93
C ALA A 51 -0.62 -8.88 -1.81
N THR A 52 -1.42 -7.82 -1.73
CA THR A 52 -2.58 -7.61 -2.60
C THR A 52 -2.18 -7.57 -4.07
N VAL A 53 -1.19 -6.74 -4.43
CA VAL A 53 -0.70 -6.63 -5.82
C VAL A 53 -0.13 -7.96 -6.32
N PHE A 54 0.61 -8.69 -5.48
CA PHE A 54 1.14 -9.99 -5.82
C PHE A 54 0.03 -11.02 -6.10
N ASN A 55 -0.98 -11.10 -5.22
CA ASN A 55 -2.10 -12.02 -5.40
C ASN A 55 -2.97 -11.67 -6.61
N GLN A 56 -3.14 -10.37 -6.91
CA GLN A 56 -3.79 -9.93 -8.14
C GLN A 56 -3.00 -10.36 -9.38
N ARG A 57 -1.66 -10.34 -9.35
CA ARG A 57 -0.84 -10.85 -10.46
C ARG A 57 -0.99 -12.37 -10.63
N LEU A 58 -1.08 -13.13 -9.55
CA LEU A 58 -1.39 -14.58 -9.62
C LEU A 58 -2.75 -14.82 -10.27
N LEU A 59 -3.77 -14.07 -9.86
CA LEU A 59 -5.10 -14.16 -10.46
C LEU A 59 -5.09 -13.80 -11.95
N ALA A 60 -4.43 -12.69 -12.31
CA ALA A 60 -4.30 -12.28 -13.71
C ALA A 60 -3.58 -13.34 -14.56
N ALA A 61 -2.51 -13.93 -14.04
CA ALA A 61 -1.78 -15.00 -14.72
C ALA A 61 -2.63 -16.28 -14.86
N ALA A 62 -3.38 -16.68 -13.83
CA ALA A 62 -4.29 -17.82 -13.90
C ALA A 62 -5.43 -17.60 -14.91
N MET A 63 -6.01 -16.38 -14.93
CA MET A 63 -7.02 -15.99 -15.91
C MET A 63 -6.45 -16.02 -17.34
N ALA A 64 -5.25 -15.48 -17.55
CA ALA A 64 -4.59 -15.51 -18.85
C ALA A 64 -4.27 -16.94 -19.32
N ALA A 65 -3.83 -17.82 -18.42
CA ALA A 65 -3.59 -19.23 -18.71
C ALA A 65 -4.88 -19.98 -19.12
N ALA A 66 -6.03 -19.57 -18.58
CA ALA A 66 -7.34 -20.06 -18.99
C ALA A 66 -7.87 -19.40 -20.29
N GLY A 67 -7.12 -18.47 -20.90
CA GLY A 67 -7.49 -17.77 -22.13
C GLY A 67 -8.36 -16.53 -21.93
N LEU A 68 -8.54 -16.07 -20.69
CA LEU A 68 -9.28 -14.86 -20.38
C LEU A 68 -8.43 -13.61 -20.59
N GLN A 69 -9.06 -12.52 -21.02
CA GLN A 69 -8.44 -11.19 -21.15
C GLN A 69 -9.25 -10.19 -20.32
N PRO A 70 -9.01 -10.11 -19.00
CA PRO A 70 -9.76 -9.21 -18.13
C PRO A 70 -9.54 -7.75 -18.51
N LEU A 71 -10.61 -6.95 -18.43
CA LEU A 71 -10.55 -5.51 -18.59
C LEU A 71 -9.88 -4.83 -17.38
N ALA A 72 -9.50 -3.57 -17.55
CA ALA A 72 -8.93 -2.78 -16.47
C ALA A 72 -9.89 -2.73 -15.26
N GLY A 73 -9.39 -3.10 -14.07
CA GLY A 73 -10.18 -3.14 -12.83
C GLY A 73 -10.88 -4.47 -12.55
N GLU A 74 -10.98 -5.38 -13.53
CA GLU A 74 -11.70 -6.65 -13.33
C GLU A 74 -10.93 -7.59 -12.40
N VAL A 75 -9.60 -7.67 -12.53
CA VAL A 75 -8.77 -8.50 -11.66
C VAL A 75 -8.86 -8.05 -10.21
N GLU A 76 -8.82 -6.74 -9.97
CA GLU A 76 -8.92 -6.14 -8.64
C GLU A 76 -10.29 -6.43 -8.01
N ASN A 77 -11.37 -6.24 -8.77
CA ASN A 77 -12.72 -6.52 -8.31
C ASN A 77 -12.94 -8.02 -8.05
N THR A 78 -12.49 -8.89 -8.95
CA THR A 78 -12.59 -10.35 -8.77
C THR A 78 -11.79 -10.82 -7.57
N TYR A 79 -10.57 -10.30 -7.37
CA TYR A 79 -9.78 -10.58 -6.18
C TYR A 79 -10.52 -10.18 -4.89
N GLN A 80 -11.07 -8.96 -4.85
CA GLN A 80 -11.87 -8.49 -3.70
C GLN A 80 -13.05 -9.42 -3.42
N LEU A 81 -13.85 -9.77 -4.44
CA LEU A 81 -14.99 -10.68 -4.28
C LEU A 81 -14.59 -12.07 -3.75
N LEU A 82 -13.38 -12.54 -4.08
CA LEU A 82 -12.86 -13.83 -3.61
C LEU A 82 -12.32 -13.79 -2.18
N THR A 83 -11.74 -12.68 -1.74
CA THR A 83 -10.99 -12.61 -0.47
C THR A 83 -11.63 -11.75 0.62
N ASP A 84 -12.45 -10.77 0.27
CA ASP A 84 -13.02 -9.82 1.22
C ASP A 84 -14.10 -10.51 2.08
N GLU A 85 -13.92 -10.47 3.41
CA GLU A 85 -14.82 -11.08 4.40
C GLU A 85 -16.21 -10.43 4.41
N GLU A 86 -16.31 -9.15 4.04
CA GLU A 86 -17.56 -8.39 3.99
C GLU A 86 -18.41 -8.70 2.74
N THR A 87 -17.81 -9.34 1.72
CA THR A 87 -18.54 -9.78 0.52
C THR A 87 -19.52 -10.90 0.87
N SER A 88 -20.73 -10.83 0.32
CA SER A 88 -21.74 -11.85 0.55
C SER A 88 -21.25 -13.24 0.11
N SER A 89 -21.60 -14.28 0.88
CA SER A 89 -21.24 -15.66 0.53
C SER A 89 -21.81 -16.09 -0.82
N ALA A 90 -22.92 -15.47 -1.26
CA ALA A 90 -23.53 -15.67 -2.57
C ALA A 90 -22.63 -15.10 -3.69
N ASP A 91 -22.16 -13.85 -3.56
CA ASP A 91 -21.33 -13.20 -4.58
C ASP A 91 -19.96 -13.89 -4.71
N ARG A 92 -19.35 -14.29 -3.59
CA ARG A 92 -18.11 -15.08 -3.59
C ARG A 92 -18.30 -16.42 -4.30
N THR A 93 -19.41 -17.10 -4.03
CA THR A 93 -19.73 -18.40 -4.66
C THR A 93 -20.02 -18.24 -6.16
N GLN A 94 -20.72 -17.17 -6.55
CA GLN A 94 -21.00 -16.88 -7.95
C GLN A 94 -19.71 -16.57 -8.72
N THR A 95 -18.86 -15.71 -8.17
CA THR A 95 -17.56 -15.34 -8.76
C THR A 95 -16.68 -16.57 -8.97
N ARG A 96 -16.56 -17.41 -7.94
CA ARG A 96 -15.80 -18.66 -8.02
C ARG A 96 -16.34 -19.61 -9.10
N ARG A 97 -17.65 -19.86 -9.14
CA ARG A 97 -18.27 -20.71 -10.17
C ARG A 97 -18.08 -20.17 -11.59
N GLN A 98 -18.06 -18.84 -11.74
CA GLN A 98 -17.81 -18.22 -13.05
C GLN A 98 -16.37 -18.50 -13.49
N LEU A 99 -15.38 -18.24 -12.64
CA LEU A 99 -13.97 -18.53 -12.91
C LEU A 99 -13.70 -20.01 -13.20
N GLU A 100 -14.27 -20.92 -12.40
CA GLU A 100 -14.16 -22.38 -12.61
C GLU A 100 -14.73 -22.80 -13.97
N ARG A 101 -15.89 -22.25 -14.35
CA ARG A 101 -16.51 -22.51 -15.66
C ARG A 101 -15.62 -22.03 -16.80
N ASP A 102 -14.94 -20.92 -16.59
CA ASP A 102 -14.02 -20.32 -17.55
C ASP A 102 -12.64 -21.00 -17.55
N GLY A 103 -12.43 -22.05 -16.75
CA GLY A 103 -11.23 -22.88 -16.76
C GLY A 103 -10.15 -22.46 -15.77
N VAL A 104 -10.41 -21.50 -14.88
CA VAL A 104 -9.45 -21.06 -13.86
C VAL A 104 -9.49 -22.01 -12.65
N PRO A 105 -8.34 -22.57 -12.19
CA PRO A 105 -8.28 -23.45 -11.03
C PRO A 105 -8.36 -22.65 -9.72
N VAL A 106 -9.57 -22.22 -9.34
CA VAL A 106 -9.78 -21.27 -8.22
C VAL A 106 -9.27 -21.80 -6.89
N GLU A 107 -9.51 -23.08 -6.57
CA GLU A 107 -9.06 -23.67 -5.31
C GLU A 107 -7.53 -23.64 -5.15
N GLU A 108 -6.82 -23.98 -6.22
CA GLU A 108 -5.35 -23.97 -6.24
C GLU A 108 -4.83 -22.53 -6.13
N LEU A 109 -5.39 -21.62 -6.93
CA LEU A 109 -5.06 -20.20 -6.89
C LEU A 109 -5.25 -19.58 -5.50
N GLN A 110 -6.38 -19.86 -4.84
CA GLN A 110 -6.63 -19.36 -3.47
C GLN A 110 -5.65 -19.93 -2.45
N SER A 111 -5.20 -21.17 -2.64
CA SER A 111 -4.16 -21.78 -1.80
C SER A 111 -2.79 -21.13 -2.02
N ASP A 112 -2.55 -20.59 -3.21
CA ASP A 112 -1.32 -19.91 -3.59
C ASP A 112 -1.24 -18.46 -3.11
N PHE A 113 -2.38 -17.81 -2.85
CA PHE A 113 -2.39 -16.46 -2.27
C PHE A 113 -1.47 -16.36 -1.04
N VAL A 114 -0.76 -15.23 -0.99
CA VAL A 114 0.27 -14.97 0.00
C VAL A 114 -0.20 -13.88 0.95
N THR A 115 0.27 -13.98 2.20
CA THR A 115 0.05 -12.96 3.22
C THR A 115 1.18 -11.94 3.22
N TYR A 116 0.96 -10.82 3.92
CA TYR A 116 2.03 -9.84 4.13
C TYR A 116 3.27 -10.43 4.81
N GLN A 117 3.12 -11.46 5.68
CA GLN A 117 4.27 -12.13 6.29
C GLN A 117 5.10 -12.89 5.25
N ALA A 118 4.46 -13.52 4.27
CA ALA A 118 5.17 -14.22 3.20
C ALA A 118 5.93 -13.23 2.29
N ILE A 119 5.33 -12.08 1.98
CA ILE A 119 6.02 -11.00 1.27
C ILE A 119 7.21 -10.47 2.09
N ARG A 120 7.02 -10.24 3.40
CA ARG A 120 8.09 -9.79 4.29
C ARG A 120 9.28 -10.74 4.26
N SER A 121 9.06 -12.03 4.54
CA SER A 121 10.13 -13.03 4.53
C SER A 121 10.79 -13.13 3.16
N TYR A 122 10.05 -13.01 2.06
CA TYR A 122 10.64 -12.97 0.73
C TYR A 122 11.57 -11.77 0.53
N LEU A 123 11.12 -10.56 0.88
CA LEU A 123 11.92 -9.35 0.71
C LEU A 123 13.14 -9.36 1.61
N THR A 124 12.99 -9.70 2.90
CA THR A 124 14.10 -9.64 3.87
C THR A 124 15.03 -10.84 3.78
N GLU A 125 14.51 -12.07 3.73
CA GLU A 125 15.32 -13.29 3.85
C GLU A 125 15.80 -13.81 2.50
N HIS A 126 15.00 -13.65 1.44
CA HIS A 126 15.37 -14.14 0.12
C HIS A 126 16.05 -13.06 -0.75
N ARG A 127 15.59 -11.80 -0.66
CA ARG A 127 16.18 -10.69 -1.42
C ARG A 127 17.19 -9.85 -0.65
N GLY A 128 17.27 -10.01 0.67
CA GLY A 128 18.16 -9.19 1.50
C GLY A 128 17.78 -7.72 1.52
N ALA A 129 16.53 -7.40 1.18
CA ALA A 129 16.04 -6.04 1.21
C ALA A 129 15.89 -5.60 2.67
N GLU A 130 16.44 -4.43 2.98
CA GLU A 130 16.30 -3.79 4.27
C GLU A 130 15.54 -2.49 4.07
N TYR A 131 14.45 -2.33 4.83
CA TYR A 131 13.81 -1.04 4.99
C TYR A 131 14.38 -0.41 6.25
N THR A 132 15.21 0.62 6.08
CA THR A 132 15.53 1.55 7.16
C THR A 132 14.34 2.51 7.25
N ALA A 133 13.59 2.43 8.35
CA ALA A 133 12.69 3.52 8.70
C ALA A 133 13.48 4.80 8.71
N ASP A 134 12.93 5.87 8.17
CA ASP A 134 13.58 7.17 8.29
C ASP A 134 13.78 7.46 9.78
N ASP A 135 15.03 7.41 10.26
CA ASP A 135 15.40 7.55 11.69
C ASP A 135 15.20 8.99 12.20
N ARG A 136 14.69 9.87 11.32
CA ARG A 136 14.21 11.20 11.70
C ARG A 136 13.00 11.08 12.62
N ASP A 137 12.87 12.04 13.53
CA ASP A 137 11.74 12.11 14.45
C ASP A 137 10.42 12.01 13.66
N ARG A 138 9.52 11.12 14.09
CA ARG A 138 8.23 10.91 13.40
C ARG A 138 7.45 12.21 13.25
N THR A 139 7.57 13.12 14.22
CA THR A 139 6.95 14.46 14.13
C THR A 139 7.47 15.27 12.95
N VAL A 140 8.76 15.16 12.63
CA VAL A 140 9.39 15.85 11.48
C VAL A 140 8.91 15.25 10.17
N VAL A 141 8.85 13.92 10.07
CA VAL A 141 8.35 13.23 8.86
C VAL A 141 6.89 13.58 8.60
N GLU A 142 6.05 13.57 9.64
CA GLU A 142 4.64 13.94 9.49
C GLU A 142 4.45 15.44 9.20
N ALA A 143 5.32 16.31 9.70
CA ALA A 143 5.30 17.74 9.35
C ALA A 143 5.60 17.94 7.86
N GLU A 144 6.63 17.30 7.32
CA GLU A 144 6.97 17.34 5.90
C GLU A 144 5.82 16.81 5.02
N ASN A 145 5.15 15.74 5.44
CA ASN A 145 3.98 15.19 4.75
C ASN A 145 2.83 16.19 4.67
N VAL A 146 2.49 16.82 5.79
CA VAL A 146 1.41 17.83 5.86
C VAL A 146 1.75 19.04 4.99
N GLN A 147 3.01 19.49 4.98
CA GLN A 147 3.45 20.59 4.11
C GLN A 147 3.31 20.27 2.63
N ARG A 148 3.68 19.05 2.20
CA ARG A 148 3.49 18.60 0.81
C ARG A 148 2.01 18.60 0.41
N LEU A 149 1.13 18.13 1.28
CA LEU A 149 -0.31 18.14 1.03
C LEU A 149 -0.85 19.57 0.89
N ARG A 150 -0.45 20.49 1.79
CA ARG A 150 -0.82 21.91 1.70
C ARG A 150 -0.42 22.52 0.36
N GLY A 151 0.83 22.34 -0.08
CA GLY A 151 1.30 22.86 -1.36
C GLY A 151 0.55 22.28 -2.57
N ARG A 152 0.16 21.00 -2.52
CA ARG A 152 -0.67 20.39 -3.57
C ARG A 152 -2.10 20.94 -3.59
N VAL A 153 -2.72 21.14 -2.42
CA VAL A 153 -4.05 21.77 -2.34
C VAL A 153 -4.01 23.19 -2.88
N GLU A 154 -2.97 23.95 -2.51
CA GLU A 154 -2.75 25.31 -2.99
C GLU A 154 -2.66 25.33 -4.52
N THR A 155 -1.69 24.60 -5.08
CA THR A 155 -1.46 24.52 -6.54
C THR A 155 -2.73 24.16 -7.30
N VAL A 156 -3.42 23.09 -6.90
CA VAL A 156 -4.62 22.60 -7.60
C VAL A 156 -5.78 23.60 -7.50
N THR A 157 -5.91 24.29 -6.37
CA THR A 157 -6.98 25.25 -6.15
C THR A 157 -6.73 26.55 -6.92
N GLU A 158 -5.49 27.05 -6.91
CA GLU A 158 -5.09 28.22 -7.70
C GLU A 158 -5.32 27.98 -9.19
N GLU A 159 -4.86 26.84 -9.73
CA GLU A 159 -5.07 26.49 -11.14
C GLU A 159 -6.56 26.49 -11.54
N LYS A 160 -7.43 26.00 -10.64
CA LYS A 160 -8.88 25.99 -10.86
C LYS A 160 -9.48 27.40 -10.84
N LEU A 161 -9.12 28.22 -9.86
CA LEU A 161 -9.60 29.60 -9.74
C LEU A 161 -9.13 30.47 -10.91
N ASP A 162 -7.89 30.29 -11.34
CA ASP A 162 -7.35 30.96 -12.52
C ASP A 162 -8.06 30.56 -13.81
N ARG A 163 -8.41 29.28 -13.96
CA ARG A 163 -9.21 28.81 -15.11
C ARG A 163 -10.61 29.44 -15.09
N LEU A 164 -11.26 29.49 -13.92
CA LEU A 164 -12.57 30.10 -13.79
C LEU A 164 -12.54 31.60 -14.09
N ARG A 165 -11.53 32.33 -13.58
CA ARG A 165 -11.33 33.75 -13.87
C ARG A 165 -11.20 34.06 -15.37
N ARG A 166 -10.63 33.15 -16.17
CA ARG A 166 -10.50 33.32 -17.62
C ARG A 166 -11.82 33.12 -18.37
N ASN A 167 -12.75 32.38 -17.79
CA ASN A 167 -14.08 32.16 -18.37
C ASN A 167 -15.02 33.24 -17.81
N THR A 168 -15.60 34.07 -18.67
CA THR A 168 -16.43 35.25 -18.32
C THR A 168 -17.72 34.97 -17.52
N GLU A 169 -17.90 33.74 -17.03
CA GLU A 169 -18.99 33.32 -16.14
C GLU A 169 -18.63 33.44 -14.64
N PHE A 170 -17.37 33.75 -14.31
CA PHE A 170 -16.91 33.88 -12.92
C PHE A 170 -16.09 35.17 -12.72
N ASP A 171 -16.61 36.10 -11.94
CA ASP A 171 -15.96 37.39 -11.65
C ASP A 171 -15.04 37.26 -10.42
N LEU A 172 -13.72 37.17 -10.68
CA LEU A 172 -12.69 37.10 -9.65
C LEU A 172 -11.51 38.00 -10.03
N GLY A 173 -11.13 38.89 -9.10
CA GLY A 173 -9.94 39.75 -9.24
C GLY A 173 -8.62 38.99 -9.06
N GLU A 174 -7.53 39.73 -8.84
CA GLU A 174 -6.32 39.12 -8.30
C GLU A 174 -6.61 38.57 -6.90
N PHE A 175 -6.06 37.41 -6.58
CA PHE A 175 -6.31 36.72 -5.32
C PHE A 175 -5.02 36.15 -4.75
N MET A 176 -5.06 35.85 -3.46
CA MET A 176 -4.04 35.11 -2.73
C MET A 176 -4.76 34.00 -1.98
N LEU A 177 -4.30 32.76 -2.16
CA LEU A 177 -4.86 31.61 -1.48
C LEU A 177 -4.18 31.40 -0.14
N PHE A 178 -4.96 31.11 0.89
CA PHE A 178 -4.46 30.72 2.21
C PHE A 178 -4.99 29.33 2.55
N VAL A 179 -4.08 28.37 2.74
CA VAL A 179 -4.42 27.01 3.19
C VAL A 179 -3.87 26.83 4.59
N ASP A 180 -4.76 26.74 5.57
CA ASP A 180 -4.40 26.43 6.95
C ASP A 180 -5.04 25.14 7.46
N VAL A 181 -4.26 24.39 8.24
CA VAL A 181 -4.67 23.20 8.97
C VAL A 181 -4.37 23.45 10.45
N SER A 182 -5.44 23.63 11.21
CA SER A 182 -5.40 23.89 12.65
C SER A 182 -6.03 22.73 13.42
N VAL A 183 -5.46 22.40 14.59
CA VAL A 183 -5.95 21.37 15.51
C VAL A 183 -6.42 22.03 16.81
N LEU A 184 -7.63 21.72 17.26
CA LEU A 184 -8.14 22.08 18.58
C LEU A 184 -8.00 20.87 19.50
N CYS A 185 -7.23 21.00 20.58
CA CYS A 185 -7.22 19.99 21.64
C CYS A 185 -8.40 20.26 22.58
N GLU A 186 -9.34 19.32 22.65
CA GLU A 186 -10.53 19.46 23.51
C GLU A 186 -10.20 19.36 25.00
N ASP A 187 -9.11 18.67 25.36
CA ASP A 187 -8.70 18.49 26.76
C ASP A 187 -8.07 19.75 27.37
N CYS A 188 -7.16 20.43 26.66
CA CYS A 188 -6.57 21.69 27.12
C CYS A 188 -7.24 22.95 26.56
N GLY A 189 -8.20 22.80 25.64
CA GLY A 189 -8.94 23.90 25.03
C GLY A 189 -8.14 24.80 24.07
N GLN A 190 -6.90 24.41 23.73
CA GLN A 190 -6.00 25.23 22.92
C GLN A 190 -6.04 24.83 21.45
N ARG A 191 -5.95 25.84 20.57
CA ARG A 191 -5.83 25.67 19.12
C ARG A 191 -4.39 25.89 18.70
N TYR A 192 -3.87 24.98 17.88
CA TYR A 192 -2.52 25.02 17.34
C TYR A 192 -2.58 24.92 15.81
N GLY A 193 -1.68 25.63 15.12
CA GLY A 193 -1.34 25.24 13.75
C GLY A 193 -0.71 23.84 13.76
N ILE A 194 -0.94 23.04 12.73
CA ILE A 194 -0.35 21.69 12.66
C ILE A 194 1.18 21.71 12.76
N ASP A 195 1.85 22.70 12.14
CA ASP A 195 3.31 22.83 12.18
C ASP A 195 3.78 23.13 13.62
N GLU A 196 3.13 24.09 14.29
CA GLU A 196 3.42 24.42 15.69
C GLU A 196 3.21 23.22 16.62
N LEU A 197 2.12 22.47 16.43
CA LEU A 197 1.81 21.31 17.26
C LEU A 197 2.87 20.21 17.11
N LEU A 198 3.32 19.96 15.89
CA LEU A 198 4.33 18.95 15.57
C LEU A 198 5.72 19.39 16.05
N GLU A 199 6.12 20.64 15.84
CA GLU A 199 7.39 21.20 16.34
C GLU A 199 7.47 21.17 17.88
N ARG A 200 6.36 21.43 18.56
CA ARG A 200 6.28 21.35 20.04
C ARG A 200 6.26 19.91 20.55
N GLY A 201 6.01 18.92 19.69
CA GLY A 201 5.84 17.52 20.06
C GLY A 201 4.56 17.22 20.85
N GLY A 202 3.58 18.13 20.85
CA GLY A 202 2.32 17.95 21.56
C GLY A 202 1.66 19.24 22.05
N CYS A 203 0.48 19.08 22.66
CA CYS A 203 -0.28 20.16 23.29
C CYS A 203 0.06 20.35 24.77
N ASP A 204 -0.46 21.42 25.37
CA ASP A 204 -0.20 21.78 26.77
C ASP A 204 -0.91 20.91 27.82
N CYS A 205 -1.54 19.78 27.45
CA CYS A 205 -2.21 18.87 28.40
C CYS A 205 -1.28 18.37 29.51
N ALA A 206 0.00 18.17 29.22
CA ALA A 206 0.99 17.76 30.23
C ALA A 206 1.26 18.86 31.27
N THR A 207 1.09 20.12 30.90
CA THR A 207 1.37 21.30 31.74
C THR A 207 0.15 21.74 32.55
N SER A 208 -1.06 21.37 32.12
CA SER A 208 -2.33 21.72 32.76
C SER A 208 -2.67 20.90 34.01
N THR A 209 -1.85 19.91 34.39
CA THR A 209 -2.09 19.02 35.54
C THR A 209 -1.44 19.54 36.85
N SER A 210 -1.35 20.86 37.04
CA SER A 210 -0.89 21.47 38.30
C SER A 210 -2.03 22.10 39.10
#